data_AF-A0A4V2Q1S9-F1
#
_entry.id   AF-A0A4V2Q1S9-F1
#
_cell.length_a   1.000
_cell.length_b   1.000
_cell.length_c   1.000
_cell.angle_alpha   90.00
_cell.angle_beta   90.00
_cell.angle_gamma   90.00
#
_symmetry.space_group_name_H-M   'P 1'
#
loop_
_entity.id
_entity.type
_entity.pdbx_description
1 polymer ?
#
loop_
_entity_poly.entity_id
_entity_poly.type
_entity_poly.pdbx_seq_one_letter_code
_entity_poly.pdbx_strand_id
1 'polypeptide(L)'
;MKNLFSELEQLGLSKLEDIQIYNQDEEEEKYYQELRMKEADLIYAKSYTCPVCENGFKSKVVKTGKARLVGTDTDLRPKYNYVDSIKYDVVVCPRCGYAAMNRFFDNIISTQKKWIRENISVNFKGLKENDDIYDYEEALKRYKLALINAVVKKSKLSEKAYTCLKITWLLRGQQEAIRKKDDPYIKVLQKQELEFAQKAYQGFHQGFTKESFPICGMDEMTLTYLIGELARRTGDNEESLKWLSKVIVSTSASERLKDRARHVRDLIKIAEKAKAEEEKNS
;
A
#
# COMPACT_ATOMS: atom_id res chain seq x y z
N MET A 1 0.61 -38.22 -14.90
CA MET A 1 1.95 -38.55 -14.40
C MET A 1 1.83 -39.84 -13.60
N LYS A 2 2.59 -40.89 -13.94
CA LYS A 2 2.64 -42.12 -13.13
C LYS A 2 3.18 -41.74 -11.75
N ASN A 3 2.53 -42.21 -10.69
CA ASN A 3 2.95 -41.97 -9.32
C ASN A 3 4.37 -42.52 -9.15
N LEU A 4 5.32 -41.70 -8.69
CA LEU A 4 6.77 -42.00 -8.68
C LEU A 4 7.12 -43.27 -7.85
N PHE A 5 6.16 -43.76 -7.08
CA PHE A 5 6.34 -44.77 -6.05
C PHE A 5 5.48 -46.04 -6.22
N SER A 6 4.81 -46.23 -7.36
CA SER A 6 3.97 -47.42 -7.59
C SER A 6 4.73 -48.75 -7.55
N GLU A 7 6.07 -48.73 -7.66
CA GLU A 7 6.92 -49.93 -7.58
C GLU A 7 7.26 -50.32 -6.12
N LEU A 8 6.98 -49.47 -5.12
CA LEU A 8 7.28 -49.74 -3.71
C LEU A 8 6.30 -50.70 -3.04
N GLU A 9 5.12 -50.95 -3.64
CA GLU A 9 4.17 -51.97 -3.19
C GLU A 9 4.79 -53.38 -3.22
N GLN A 10 5.61 -53.67 -4.22
CA GLN A 10 6.28 -54.97 -4.36
C GLN A 10 7.35 -55.22 -3.28
N LEU A 11 7.81 -54.15 -2.61
CA LEU A 11 8.80 -54.20 -1.54
C LEU A 11 8.16 -54.16 -0.13
N GLY A 12 6.83 -54.22 -0.03
CA GLY A 12 6.12 -54.22 1.26
C GLY A 12 6.11 -52.85 1.96
N LEU A 13 6.39 -51.76 1.24
CA LEU A 13 6.50 -50.39 1.76
C LEU A 13 5.24 -49.56 1.47
N SER A 14 4.07 -50.19 1.34
CA SER A 14 2.79 -49.55 1.00
C SER A 14 2.33 -48.46 1.98
N LYS A 15 2.91 -48.39 3.19
CA LYS A 15 2.65 -47.31 4.16
C LYS A 15 3.45 -46.02 3.90
N LEU A 16 4.33 -46.01 2.91
CA LEU A 16 5.22 -44.88 2.61
C LEU A 16 4.82 -44.12 1.33
N GLU A 17 3.65 -44.44 0.75
CA GLU A 17 3.12 -43.79 -0.47
C GLU A 17 2.85 -42.28 -0.28
N ASP A 18 2.62 -41.85 0.96
CA ASP A 18 2.39 -40.44 1.34
C ASP A 18 3.63 -39.73 1.92
N ILE A 19 4.84 -40.30 1.76
CA ILE A 19 6.06 -39.59 2.19
C ILE A 19 6.33 -38.42 1.25
N GLN A 20 6.14 -37.20 1.75
CA GLN A 20 6.68 -36.01 1.12
C GLN A 20 8.21 -36.08 1.15
N ILE A 21 8.83 -36.24 -0.01
CA ILE A 21 10.30 -36.35 -0.17
C ILE A 21 11.02 -35.06 0.25
N TYR A 22 10.32 -33.93 0.22
CA TYR A 22 10.87 -32.60 0.49
C TYR A 22 9.96 -31.82 1.44
N ASN A 23 10.50 -31.33 2.55
CA ASN A 23 9.79 -30.53 3.57
C ASN A 23 9.61 -29.06 3.14
N GLN A 24 9.12 -28.82 1.92
CA GLN A 24 8.99 -27.47 1.36
C GLN A 24 8.06 -26.57 2.19
N ASP A 25 7.02 -27.16 2.79
CA ASP A 25 6.07 -26.44 3.66
C ASP A 25 6.74 -25.98 4.97
N GLU A 26 7.60 -26.80 5.59
CA GLU A 26 8.33 -26.44 6.81
C GLU A 26 9.40 -25.35 6.56
N GLU A 27 10.09 -25.42 5.41
CA GLU A 27 11.07 -24.40 5.01
C GLU A 27 10.42 -23.04 4.72
N GLU A 28 9.23 -23.06 4.09
CA GLU A 28 8.46 -21.85 3.81
C GLU A 28 7.93 -21.21 5.11
N GLU A 29 7.38 -22.00 6.03
CA GLU A 29 6.97 -21.52 7.36
C GLU A 29 8.14 -20.88 8.12
N LYS A 30 9.29 -21.57 8.16
CA LYS A 30 10.49 -21.04 8.82
C LYS A 30 10.94 -19.71 8.24
N TYR A 31 10.91 -19.56 6.92
CA TYR A 31 11.22 -18.30 6.26
C TYR A 31 10.29 -17.15 6.69
N TYR A 32 8.97 -17.37 6.70
CA TYR A 32 8.03 -16.33 7.11
C TYR A 32 8.16 -15.99 8.60
N GLN A 33 8.47 -16.96 9.46
CA GLN A 33 8.76 -16.71 10.86
C GLN A 33 10.00 -15.83 11.05
N GLU A 34 11.11 -16.14 10.36
CA GLU A 34 12.32 -15.32 10.42
C GLU A 34 12.08 -13.89 9.93
N LEU A 35 11.29 -13.73 8.85
CA LEU A 35 10.94 -12.41 8.33
C LEU A 35 10.06 -11.62 9.33
N ARG A 36 9.08 -12.29 9.93
CA ARG A 36 8.19 -11.73 10.95
C ARG A 36 8.95 -11.29 12.19
N MET A 37 9.96 -12.06 12.63
CA MET A 37 10.84 -11.67 13.73
C MET A 37 11.64 -10.40 13.41
N LYS A 38 12.29 -10.36 12.23
CA LYS A 38 13.04 -9.18 11.78
C LYS A 38 12.14 -7.94 11.67
N GLU A 39 10.90 -8.14 11.23
CA GLU A 39 9.92 -7.05 11.18
C GLU A 39 9.54 -6.58 12.58
N ALA A 40 9.21 -7.50 13.51
CA ALA A 40 8.82 -7.17 14.88
C ALA A 40 9.91 -6.36 15.61
N ASP A 41 11.19 -6.66 15.38
CA ASP A 41 12.32 -5.89 15.92
C ASP A 41 12.32 -4.41 15.50
N LEU A 42 11.70 -4.11 14.34
CA LEU A 42 11.55 -2.77 13.78
C LEU A 42 10.26 -2.08 14.21
N ILE A 43 9.39 -2.73 15.00
CA ILE A 43 8.12 -2.15 15.46
C ILE A 43 8.20 -1.76 16.95
N TYR A 44 7.51 -0.69 17.32
CA TYR A 44 7.27 -0.32 18.71
C TYR A 44 5.83 0.15 18.92
N ALA A 45 5.37 0.06 20.16
CA ALA A 45 4.08 0.58 20.57
C ALA A 45 4.21 2.06 20.96
N LYS A 46 3.60 2.96 20.18
CA LYS A 46 3.50 4.38 20.49
C LYS A 46 2.16 4.68 21.18
N SER A 47 2.19 5.46 22.26
CA SER A 47 0.99 5.93 22.94
C SER A 47 0.30 7.06 22.17
N TYR A 48 -1.02 7.03 22.14
CA TYR A 48 -1.90 8.04 21.54
C TYR A 48 -3.05 8.37 22.49
N THR A 49 -3.53 9.61 22.44
CA THR A 49 -4.80 10.01 23.03
C THR A 49 -5.78 10.25 21.90
N CYS A 50 -6.92 9.57 21.90
CA CYS A 50 -7.89 9.72 20.81
C CYS A 50 -8.52 11.13 20.83
N PRO A 51 -8.46 11.92 19.75
CA PRO A 51 -9.08 13.25 19.76
C PRO A 51 -10.61 13.20 19.75
N VAL A 52 -11.22 12.04 19.47
CA VAL A 52 -12.69 11.87 19.41
C VAL A 52 -13.27 11.41 20.75
N CYS A 53 -12.66 10.44 21.43
CA CYS A 53 -13.19 9.91 22.69
C CYS A 53 -12.26 10.08 23.89
N GLU A 54 -11.11 10.74 23.71
CA GLU A 54 -10.14 11.11 24.76
C GLU A 54 -9.50 9.92 25.51
N ASN A 55 -9.81 8.69 25.11
CA ASN A 55 -9.21 7.49 25.66
C ASN A 55 -7.76 7.36 25.17
N GLY A 56 -6.86 7.02 26.10
CA GLY A 56 -5.50 6.62 25.81
C GLY A 56 -5.44 5.20 25.24
N PHE A 57 -4.57 4.98 24.24
CA PHE A 57 -4.29 3.66 23.68
C PHE A 57 -2.89 3.62 23.09
N LYS A 58 -2.43 2.42 22.70
CA LYS A 58 -1.17 2.25 21.97
C LYS A 58 -1.43 1.75 20.56
N SER A 59 -0.64 2.21 19.60
CA SER A 59 -0.64 1.72 18.21
C SER A 59 0.77 1.36 17.78
N LYS A 60 0.89 0.37 16.91
CA LYS A 60 2.18 -0.10 16.38
C LYS A 60 2.71 0.89 15.34
N VAL A 61 4.00 1.22 15.44
CA VAL A 61 4.69 2.17 14.57
C VAL A 61 6.09 1.64 14.23
N VAL A 62 6.58 1.94 13.03
CA VAL A 62 7.95 1.59 12.62
C VAL A 62 8.99 2.46 13.32
N LYS A 63 10.06 1.84 13.82
CA LYS A 63 11.29 2.48 14.30
C LYS A 63 12.07 3.03 13.10
N THR A 64 11.70 4.20 12.62
CA THR A 64 12.28 4.83 11.42
C THR A 64 13.81 4.94 11.45
N GLY A 65 14.43 5.12 12.63
CA GLY A 65 15.88 5.17 12.77
C GLY A 65 16.61 3.83 12.56
N LYS A 66 15.90 2.70 12.62
CA LYS A 66 16.47 1.35 12.37
C LYS A 66 16.11 0.81 10.99
N ALA A 67 14.99 1.23 10.41
CA ALA A 67 14.56 0.80 9.09
C ALA A 67 15.37 1.51 7.98
N ARG A 68 16.25 0.78 7.30
CA ARG A 68 17.05 1.33 6.20
C ARG A 68 16.23 1.40 4.91
N LEU A 69 16.14 2.59 4.30
CA LEU A 69 15.55 2.79 2.97
C LEU A 69 16.43 2.09 1.92
N VAL A 70 15.84 1.23 1.11
CA VAL A 70 16.51 0.54 0.01
C VAL A 70 16.14 1.06 -1.37
N GLY A 71 14.98 1.70 -1.48
CA GLY A 71 14.54 2.21 -2.77
C GLY A 71 13.26 3.00 -2.67
N THR A 72 12.83 3.48 -3.82
CA THR A 72 11.54 4.13 -3.98
C THR A 72 10.99 3.75 -5.34
N ASP A 73 9.76 3.24 -5.38
CA ASP A 73 9.09 2.99 -6.65
C ASP A 73 8.88 4.30 -7.42
N THR A 74 8.55 4.19 -8.70
CA THR A 74 8.24 5.34 -9.56
C THR A 74 7.11 6.18 -9.01
N ASP A 75 6.09 5.56 -8.40
CA ASP A 75 4.97 6.27 -7.77
C ASP A 75 5.27 6.73 -6.34
N LEU A 76 6.55 6.90 -5.99
CA LEU A 76 7.02 7.42 -4.71
C LEU A 76 6.80 6.50 -3.49
N ARG A 77 6.42 5.23 -3.68
CA ARG A 77 6.35 4.26 -2.58
C ARG A 77 7.75 4.01 -1.99
N PRO A 78 8.01 4.31 -0.71
CA PRO A 78 9.29 4.00 -0.09
C PRO A 78 9.39 2.49 0.19
N LYS A 79 10.57 1.91 -0.05
CA LYS A 79 10.90 0.51 0.27
C LYS A 79 11.97 0.48 1.34
N TYR A 80 11.70 -0.23 2.44
CA TYR A 80 12.64 -0.40 3.55
C TYR A 80 13.04 -1.87 3.67
N ASN A 81 14.24 -2.12 4.20
CA ASN A 81 14.67 -3.47 4.53
C ASN A 81 13.86 -4.02 5.71
N TYR A 82 13.42 -5.27 5.57
CA TYR A 82 12.77 -6.10 6.60
C TYR A 82 11.44 -5.56 7.17
N VAL A 83 10.91 -4.44 6.68
CA VAL A 83 9.60 -3.92 7.09
C VAL A 83 8.91 -3.19 5.94
N ASP A 84 7.63 -3.48 5.72
CA ASP A 84 6.78 -2.60 4.93
C ASP A 84 6.17 -1.55 5.87
N SER A 85 6.75 -0.35 5.85
CA SER A 85 6.30 0.78 6.67
C SER A 85 4.83 1.15 6.44
N ILE A 86 4.28 0.86 5.25
CA ILE A 86 2.91 1.21 4.89
C ILE A 86 1.92 0.45 5.79
N LYS A 87 2.26 -0.74 6.30
CA LYS A 87 1.39 -1.49 7.22
C LYS A 87 1.05 -0.74 8.52
N TYR A 88 1.87 0.23 8.92
CA TYR A 88 1.82 0.89 10.23
C TYR A 88 1.44 2.37 10.19
N ASP A 89 1.04 2.87 9.02
CA ASP A 89 0.77 4.30 8.80
C ASP A 89 -0.58 4.76 9.35
N VAL A 90 -1.51 3.82 9.61
CA VAL A 90 -2.86 4.12 10.09
C VAL A 90 -2.97 3.91 11.60
N VAL A 91 -3.46 4.94 12.27
CA VAL A 91 -3.80 4.89 13.69
C VAL A 91 -5.30 4.67 13.81
N VAL A 92 -5.69 3.68 14.60
CA VAL A 92 -7.10 3.36 14.90
C VAL A 92 -7.31 3.39 16.40
N CYS A 93 -8.28 4.18 16.86
CA CYS A 93 -8.73 4.12 18.23
C CYS A 93 -9.57 2.85 18.45
N PRO A 94 -9.15 1.93 19.34
CA PRO A 94 -9.86 0.67 19.58
C PRO A 94 -11.20 0.87 20.30
N ARG A 95 -11.45 2.06 20.87
CA ARG A 95 -12.65 2.37 21.65
C ARG A 95 -13.79 2.93 20.81
N CYS A 96 -13.49 3.83 19.87
CA CYS A 96 -14.53 4.56 19.13
C CYS A 96 -14.46 4.38 17.60
N GLY A 97 -13.47 3.64 17.08
CA GLY A 97 -13.34 3.39 15.64
C GLY A 97 -12.85 4.59 14.83
N TYR A 98 -12.50 5.71 15.49
CA TYR A 98 -11.83 6.81 14.81
C TYR A 98 -10.49 6.32 14.26
N ALA A 99 -10.33 6.47 12.95
CA ALA A 99 -9.15 6.05 12.24
C ALA A 99 -8.70 7.12 11.26
N ALA A 100 -7.40 7.34 11.17
CA ALA A 100 -6.79 8.18 10.16
C ALA A 100 -5.33 7.78 9.97
N MET A 101 -4.74 8.16 8.85
CA MET A 101 -3.28 8.10 8.73
C MET A 101 -2.64 8.99 9.80
N ASN A 102 -1.50 8.58 10.32
CA ASN A 102 -0.82 9.22 11.46
C ASN A 102 -0.70 10.75 11.31
N ARG A 103 -0.39 11.24 10.10
CA ARG A 103 -0.29 12.69 9.78
C ARG A 103 -1.60 13.49 9.90
N PHE A 104 -2.74 12.82 9.85
CA PHE A 104 -4.08 13.44 9.91
C PHE A 104 -4.83 13.09 11.20
N PHE A 105 -4.23 12.28 12.08
CA PHE A 105 -4.92 11.72 13.23
C PHE A 105 -5.41 12.81 14.19
N ASP A 106 -4.54 13.74 14.54
CA ASP A 106 -4.86 14.82 15.49
C ASP A 106 -5.67 15.97 14.84
N ASN A 107 -5.75 16.01 13.52
CA ASN A 107 -6.38 17.09 12.75
C ASN A 107 -7.88 16.84 12.57
N ILE A 108 -8.66 17.08 13.63
CA ILE A 108 -10.11 16.92 13.60
C ILE A 108 -10.83 17.97 14.47
N ILE A 109 -11.82 18.67 13.88
CA ILE A 109 -12.61 19.70 14.58
C ILE A 109 -13.84 19.12 15.28
N SER A 110 -14.43 19.87 16.21
CA SER A 110 -15.58 19.42 17.03
C SER A 110 -16.75 18.88 16.21
N THR A 111 -17.10 19.53 15.09
CA THR A 111 -18.17 19.08 14.19
C THR A 111 -17.85 17.71 13.56
N GLN A 112 -16.60 17.50 13.15
CA GLN A 112 -16.16 16.22 12.61
C GLN A 112 -16.15 15.12 13.68
N LYS A 113 -15.70 15.44 14.91
CA LYS A 113 -15.77 14.50 16.05
C LYS A 113 -17.21 14.02 16.27
N LYS A 114 -18.19 14.92 16.20
CA LYS A 114 -19.63 14.60 16.30
C LYS A 114 -20.04 13.62 15.19
N TRP A 115 -19.73 13.90 13.93
CA TRP A 115 -20.07 13.00 12.81
C TRP A 115 -19.43 11.62 12.94
N ILE A 116 -18.18 11.53 13.41
CA ILE A 116 -17.54 10.23 13.68
C ILE A 116 -18.30 9.47 14.77
N ARG A 117 -18.68 10.11 15.87
CA ARG A 117 -19.44 9.43 16.94
C ARG A 117 -20.78 8.89 16.44
N GLU A 118 -21.50 9.70 15.68
CA GLU A 118 -22.84 9.39 15.17
C GLU A 118 -22.84 8.31 14.07
N ASN A 119 -21.82 8.25 13.21
CA ASN A 119 -21.82 7.39 12.03
C ASN A 119 -20.87 6.20 12.13
N ILE A 120 -19.80 6.31 12.93
CA ILE A 120 -18.78 5.26 13.07
C ILE A 120 -18.87 4.62 14.45
N SER A 121 -18.73 5.42 15.51
CA SER A 121 -18.56 4.88 16.86
C SER A 121 -19.76 4.07 17.35
N VAL A 122 -20.98 4.46 16.96
CA VAL A 122 -22.22 3.77 17.37
C VAL A 122 -22.26 2.29 16.93
N ASN A 123 -21.62 1.95 15.81
CA ASN A 123 -21.64 0.61 15.22
C ASN A 123 -20.29 -0.10 15.31
N PHE A 124 -19.26 0.57 15.85
CA PHE A 124 -17.91 0.03 15.90
C PHE A 124 -17.77 -1.01 17.01
N LYS A 125 -17.41 -2.24 16.63
CA LYS A 125 -17.29 -3.39 17.55
C LYS A 125 -15.86 -3.68 18.02
N GLY A 126 -14.92 -2.77 17.73
CA GLY A 126 -13.50 -3.01 17.99
C GLY A 126 -12.77 -3.65 16.80
N LEU A 127 -11.44 -3.70 16.91
CA LEU A 127 -10.58 -4.54 16.09
C LEU A 127 -10.12 -5.73 16.93
N LYS A 128 -9.81 -6.86 16.30
CA LYS A 128 -9.19 -7.98 17.02
C LYS A 128 -7.84 -7.54 17.60
N GLU A 129 -7.55 -8.00 18.82
CA GLU A 129 -6.21 -7.87 19.36
C GLU A 129 -5.29 -8.76 18.53
N ASN A 130 -4.25 -8.13 17.97
CA ASN A 130 -3.36 -8.78 17.03
C ASN A 130 -1.94 -8.81 17.59
N ASP A 131 -1.24 -9.86 17.16
CA ASP A 131 0.21 -10.13 17.24
C ASP A 131 1.13 -8.92 17.13
N ASP A 132 2.41 -9.10 17.47
CA ASP A 132 3.45 -8.07 17.50
C ASP A 132 3.60 -7.23 16.21
N ILE A 133 3.14 -7.75 15.06
CA ILE A 133 3.14 -7.07 13.76
C ILE A 133 1.73 -7.00 13.16
N TYR A 134 1.55 -6.13 12.16
CA TYR A 134 0.36 -6.19 11.31
C TYR A 134 0.66 -7.02 10.08
N ASP A 135 -0.23 -7.95 9.76
CA ASP A 135 -0.28 -8.54 8.41
C ASP A 135 -0.94 -7.55 7.43
N TYR A 136 -0.89 -7.91 6.14
CA TYR A 136 -1.47 -7.06 5.09
C TYR A 136 -2.99 -6.95 5.16
N GLU A 137 -3.69 -7.98 5.64
CA GLU A 137 -5.16 -7.97 5.73
C GLU A 137 -5.64 -7.01 6.82
N GLU A 138 -5.01 -7.04 7.98
CA GLU A 138 -5.23 -6.13 9.08
C GLU A 138 -4.88 -4.70 8.68
N ALA A 139 -3.71 -4.49 8.06
CA ALA A 139 -3.35 -3.17 7.55
C ALA A 139 -4.40 -2.65 6.57
N LEU A 140 -4.90 -3.49 5.66
CA LEU A 140 -5.93 -3.11 4.69
C LEU A 140 -7.26 -2.77 5.37
N LYS A 141 -7.67 -3.52 6.40
CA LYS A 141 -8.87 -3.20 7.22
C LYS A 141 -8.72 -1.83 7.87
N ARG A 142 -7.56 -1.52 8.46
CA ARG A 142 -7.27 -0.22 9.08
C ARG A 142 -7.34 0.91 8.05
N TYR A 143 -6.74 0.74 6.88
CA TYR A 143 -6.83 1.73 5.80
C TYR A 143 -8.26 1.96 5.30
N LYS A 144 -9.04 0.89 5.11
CA LYS A 144 -10.45 1.01 4.73
C LYS A 144 -11.25 1.77 5.80
N LEU A 145 -10.99 1.52 7.08
CA LEU A 145 -11.61 2.26 8.17
C LEU A 145 -11.18 3.74 8.17
N ALA A 146 -9.90 4.04 7.93
CA ALA A 146 -9.41 5.41 7.79
C ALA A 146 -10.05 6.15 6.59
N LEU A 147 -10.21 5.47 5.46
CA LEU A 147 -10.86 6.04 4.28
C LEU A 147 -12.34 6.37 4.55
N ILE A 148 -13.07 5.45 5.19
CA ILE A 148 -14.47 5.70 5.61
C ILE A 148 -14.56 6.86 6.60
N ASN A 149 -13.67 6.91 7.59
CA ASN A 149 -13.59 8.05 8.52
C ASN A 149 -13.35 9.37 7.78
N ALA A 150 -12.43 9.39 6.80
CA ALA A 150 -12.15 10.55 5.93
C ALA A 150 -13.38 10.99 5.14
N VAL A 151 -14.19 10.04 4.63
CA VAL A 151 -15.48 10.32 3.96
C VAL A 151 -16.48 10.93 4.94
N VAL A 152 -16.72 10.30 6.09
CA VAL A 152 -17.69 10.77 7.10
C VAL A 152 -17.32 12.15 7.65
N LYS A 153 -16.04 12.38 7.95
CA LYS A 153 -15.57 13.69 8.43
C LYS A 153 -15.49 14.75 7.33
N LYS A 154 -15.88 14.42 6.09
CA LYS A 154 -15.81 15.29 4.91
C LYS A 154 -14.42 15.92 4.75
N SER A 155 -13.38 15.09 4.85
CA SER A 155 -12.00 15.56 4.69
C SER A 155 -11.73 16.10 3.29
N LYS A 156 -10.59 16.78 3.17
CA LYS A 156 -10.00 17.19 1.89
C LYS A 156 -9.95 16.04 0.89
N LEU A 157 -10.04 16.36 -0.41
CA LEU A 157 -9.94 15.38 -1.50
C LEU A 157 -8.56 14.73 -1.46
N SER A 158 -7.52 15.51 -1.19
CA SER A 158 -6.14 15.03 -1.05
C SER A 158 -5.95 14.00 0.06
N GLU A 159 -6.62 14.13 1.20
CA GLU A 159 -6.54 13.15 2.29
C GLU A 159 -7.13 11.79 1.85
N LYS A 160 -8.26 11.82 1.13
CA LYS A 160 -8.88 10.60 0.58
C LYS A 160 -8.00 9.99 -0.52
N ALA A 161 -7.48 10.82 -1.42
CA ALA A 161 -6.58 10.41 -2.51
C ALA A 161 -5.30 9.77 -1.97
N TYR A 162 -4.70 10.37 -0.95
CA TYR A 162 -3.49 9.85 -0.31
C TYR A 162 -3.75 8.54 0.44
N THR A 163 -4.93 8.38 1.05
CA THR A 163 -5.34 7.10 1.65
C THR A 163 -5.45 6.02 0.56
N CYS A 164 -6.07 6.34 -0.58
CA CYS A 164 -6.16 5.41 -1.71
C CYS A 164 -4.77 5.04 -2.26
N LEU A 165 -3.86 6.01 -2.41
CA LEU A 165 -2.48 5.76 -2.84
C LEU A 165 -1.75 4.79 -1.90
N LYS A 166 -1.92 4.98 -0.59
CA LYS A 166 -1.32 4.09 0.40
C LYS A 166 -1.92 2.68 0.35
N ILE A 167 -3.21 2.54 0.06
CA ILE A 167 -3.83 1.23 -0.18
C ILE A 167 -3.24 0.57 -1.44
N THR A 168 -3.06 1.32 -2.54
CA THR A 168 -2.38 0.83 -3.75
C THR A 168 -1.00 0.27 -3.40
N TRP A 169 -0.20 1.00 -2.62
CA TRP A 169 1.12 0.56 -2.19
C TRP A 169 1.08 -0.67 -1.28
N LEU A 170 0.11 -0.74 -0.37
CA LEU A 170 -0.08 -1.87 0.52
C LEU A 170 -0.40 -3.15 -0.24
N LEU A 171 -1.32 -3.07 -1.22
CA LEU A 171 -1.71 -4.19 -2.07
C LEU A 171 -0.54 -4.67 -2.93
N ARG A 172 0.32 -3.76 -3.40
CA ARG A 172 1.56 -4.11 -4.09
C ARG A 172 2.55 -4.82 -3.16
N GLY A 173 2.71 -4.34 -1.93
CA GLY A 173 3.54 -5.00 -0.92
C GLY A 173 3.06 -6.42 -0.62
N GLN A 174 1.74 -6.63 -0.57
CA GLN A 174 1.16 -7.96 -0.38
C GLN A 174 1.49 -8.90 -1.57
N GLN A 175 1.40 -8.41 -2.81
CA GLN A 175 1.81 -9.18 -3.99
C GLN A 175 3.31 -9.54 -3.96
N GLU A 176 4.16 -8.59 -3.56
CA GLU A 176 5.61 -8.79 -3.43
C GLU A 176 5.94 -9.88 -2.38
N ALA A 177 5.15 -9.94 -1.30
CA ALA A 177 5.32 -10.89 -0.21
C ALA A 177 4.90 -12.33 -0.54
N ILE A 178 4.07 -12.54 -1.57
CA ILE A 178 3.68 -13.89 -2.02
C ILE A 178 4.86 -14.54 -2.74
N ARG A 179 5.35 -15.66 -2.20
CA ARG A 179 6.46 -16.45 -2.80
C ARG A 179 6.05 -17.11 -4.12
N LYS A 180 4.88 -17.76 -4.14
CA LYS A 180 4.36 -18.47 -5.30
C LYS A 180 3.84 -17.47 -6.36
N LYS A 181 4.68 -17.17 -7.37
CA LYS A 181 4.38 -16.11 -8.36
C LYS A 181 3.22 -16.41 -9.31
N ASP A 182 2.81 -17.66 -9.40
CA ASP A 182 1.63 -18.13 -10.13
C ASP A 182 0.36 -18.19 -9.27
N ASP A 183 0.40 -17.72 -8.01
CA ASP A 183 -0.77 -17.71 -7.13
C ASP A 183 -1.92 -16.87 -7.74
N PRO A 184 -3.12 -17.45 -7.94
CA PRO A 184 -4.26 -16.76 -8.55
C PRO A 184 -4.71 -15.53 -7.74
N TYR A 185 -4.42 -15.47 -6.44
CA TYR A 185 -4.71 -14.33 -5.59
C TYR A 185 -3.93 -13.08 -6.00
N ILE A 186 -2.75 -13.21 -6.62
CA ILE A 186 -1.99 -12.07 -7.15
C ILE A 186 -2.83 -11.28 -8.16
N LYS A 187 -3.60 -11.95 -9.03
CA LYS A 187 -4.48 -11.26 -9.99
C LYS A 187 -5.61 -10.49 -9.29
N VAL A 188 -6.12 -11.01 -8.18
CA VAL A 188 -7.13 -10.32 -7.36
C VAL A 188 -6.53 -9.05 -6.75
N LEU A 189 -5.33 -9.14 -6.20
CA LEU A 189 -4.60 -8.00 -5.63
C LEU A 189 -4.26 -6.95 -6.69
N GLN A 190 -3.84 -7.37 -7.89
CA GLN A 190 -3.56 -6.47 -9.02
C GLN A 190 -4.79 -5.66 -9.44
N LYS A 191 -5.96 -6.31 -9.52
CA LYS A 191 -7.22 -5.63 -9.83
C LYS A 191 -7.56 -4.59 -8.76
N GLN A 192 -7.46 -4.97 -7.48
CA GLN A 192 -7.72 -4.04 -6.37
C GLN A 192 -6.70 -2.88 -6.35
N GLU A 193 -5.43 -3.15 -6.62
CA GLU A 193 -4.38 -2.14 -6.70
C GLU A 193 -4.73 -1.09 -7.76
N LEU A 194 -5.14 -1.54 -8.95
CA LEU A 194 -5.55 -0.67 -10.06
C LEU A 194 -6.79 0.18 -9.69
N GLU A 195 -7.81 -0.43 -9.08
CA GLU A 195 -9.02 0.29 -8.64
C GLU A 195 -8.70 1.42 -7.63
N PHE A 196 -7.81 1.16 -6.66
CA PHE A 196 -7.38 2.19 -5.72
C PHE A 196 -6.44 3.22 -6.35
N ALA A 197 -5.59 2.81 -7.31
CA ALA A 197 -4.73 3.72 -8.05
C ALA A 197 -5.55 4.73 -8.87
N GLN A 198 -6.63 4.27 -9.52
CA GLN A 198 -7.58 5.14 -10.23
C GLN A 198 -8.25 6.15 -9.30
N LYS A 199 -8.70 5.71 -8.12
CA LYS A 199 -9.28 6.61 -7.11
C LYS A 199 -8.28 7.63 -6.60
N ALA A 200 -7.01 7.22 -6.41
CA ALA A 200 -5.94 8.12 -6.01
C ALA A 200 -5.65 9.17 -7.11
N TYR A 201 -5.53 8.73 -8.36
CA TYR A 201 -5.34 9.60 -9.53
C TYR A 201 -6.45 10.66 -9.62
N GLN A 202 -7.71 10.25 -9.62
CA GLN A 202 -8.86 11.16 -9.70
C GLN A 202 -8.89 12.14 -8.52
N GLY A 203 -8.65 11.64 -7.30
CA GLY A 203 -8.66 12.45 -6.10
C GLY A 203 -7.53 13.51 -6.08
N PHE A 204 -6.32 13.15 -6.51
CA PHE A 204 -5.22 14.10 -6.62
C PHE A 204 -5.41 15.08 -7.76
N HIS A 205 -5.89 14.64 -8.91
CA HIS A 205 -6.20 15.53 -10.02
C HIS A 205 -7.23 16.61 -9.63
N GLN A 206 -8.28 16.23 -8.90
CA GLN A 206 -9.25 17.20 -8.37
C GLN A 206 -8.66 18.04 -7.23
N GLY A 207 -7.86 17.45 -6.35
CA GLY A 207 -7.20 18.15 -5.26
C GLY A 207 -6.23 19.23 -5.76
N PHE A 208 -5.49 18.95 -6.84
CA PHE A 208 -4.55 19.86 -7.47
C PHE A 208 -5.18 21.20 -7.86
N THR A 209 -6.44 21.19 -8.33
CA THR A 209 -7.15 22.40 -8.77
C THR A 209 -7.93 23.09 -7.67
N LYS A 210 -8.29 22.37 -6.59
CA LYS A 210 -9.22 22.86 -5.56
C LYS A 210 -8.58 23.16 -4.21
N GLU A 211 -7.35 22.72 -3.98
CA GLU A 211 -6.67 22.83 -2.69
C GLU A 211 -5.38 23.63 -2.79
N SER A 212 -5.02 24.31 -1.71
CA SER A 212 -3.76 25.04 -1.59
C SER A 212 -2.60 24.11 -1.27
N PHE A 213 -1.44 24.35 -1.90
CA PHE A 213 -0.20 23.68 -1.55
C PHE A 213 0.37 24.15 -0.19
N PRO A 214 1.10 23.28 0.54
CA PRO A 214 1.43 21.90 0.21
C PRO A 214 0.25 20.93 0.40
N ILE A 215 0.11 19.97 -0.53
CA ILE A 215 -0.95 18.95 -0.51
C ILE A 215 -0.37 17.64 0.03
N CYS A 216 -0.89 17.16 1.16
CA CYS A 216 -0.37 15.95 1.82
C CYS A 216 1.16 16.00 2.05
N GLY A 217 1.70 17.19 2.33
CA GLY A 217 3.14 17.41 2.52
C GLY A 217 3.97 17.41 1.23
N MET A 218 3.34 17.36 0.06
CA MET A 218 4.01 17.48 -1.24
C MET A 218 3.88 18.91 -1.77
N ASP A 219 4.97 19.42 -2.34
CA ASP A 219 4.94 20.62 -3.17
C ASP A 219 4.21 20.35 -4.50
N GLU A 220 3.99 21.43 -5.25
CA GLU A 220 3.26 21.40 -6.51
C GLU A 220 3.90 20.48 -7.56
N MET A 221 5.23 20.52 -7.71
CA MET A 221 5.92 19.72 -8.73
C MET A 221 5.98 18.24 -8.35
N THR A 222 6.15 17.93 -7.06
CA THR A 222 6.09 16.56 -6.55
C THR A 222 4.70 15.96 -6.79
N LEU A 223 3.62 16.71 -6.56
CA LEU A 223 2.27 16.24 -6.86
C LEU A 223 2.01 16.13 -8.37
N THR A 224 2.50 17.09 -9.16
CA THR A 224 2.44 17.07 -10.63
C THR A 224 3.08 15.79 -11.18
N TYR A 225 4.26 15.43 -10.69
CA TYR A 225 4.94 14.17 -11.05
C TYR A 225 4.11 12.94 -10.67
N LEU A 226 3.60 12.91 -9.43
CA LEU A 226 2.82 11.78 -8.92
C LEU A 226 1.52 11.57 -9.72
N ILE A 227 0.83 12.65 -10.10
CA ILE A 227 -0.36 12.59 -10.96
C ILE A 227 0.02 11.97 -12.32
N GLY A 228 1.12 12.41 -12.92
CA GLY A 228 1.62 11.83 -14.18
C GLY A 228 1.95 10.34 -14.08
N GLU A 229 2.65 9.91 -13.04
CA GLU A 229 2.97 8.49 -12.84
C GLU A 229 1.72 7.65 -12.52
N LEU A 230 0.76 8.18 -11.76
CA LEU A 230 -0.51 7.50 -11.51
C LEU A 230 -1.32 7.36 -12.80
N ALA A 231 -1.39 8.41 -13.63
CA ALA A 231 -2.05 8.35 -14.94
C ALA A 231 -1.51 7.20 -15.78
N ARG A 232 -0.17 7.08 -15.89
CA ARG A 232 0.50 5.98 -16.59
C ARG A 232 0.11 4.62 -16.03
N ARG A 233 0.18 4.45 -14.70
CA ARG A 233 -0.16 3.18 -14.03
C ARG A 233 -1.62 2.78 -14.24
N THR A 234 -2.50 3.77 -14.44
CA THR A 234 -3.92 3.55 -14.72
C THR A 234 -4.25 3.42 -16.20
N GLY A 235 -3.25 3.49 -17.09
CA GLY A 235 -3.40 3.33 -18.54
C GLY A 235 -3.64 4.63 -19.32
N ASP A 236 -3.68 5.78 -18.64
CA ASP A 236 -3.88 7.10 -19.25
C ASP A 236 -2.52 7.71 -19.63
N ASN A 237 -1.90 7.15 -20.66
CA ASN A 237 -0.57 7.55 -21.11
C ASN A 237 -0.55 8.98 -21.67
N GLU A 238 -1.62 9.40 -22.36
CA GLU A 238 -1.69 10.74 -22.95
C GLU A 238 -1.63 11.81 -21.85
N GLU A 239 -2.47 11.68 -20.81
CA GLU A 239 -2.47 12.62 -19.70
C GLU A 239 -1.18 12.51 -18.89
N SER A 240 -0.66 11.30 -18.71
CA SER A 240 0.66 11.09 -18.10
C SER A 240 1.75 11.92 -18.76
N LEU A 241 1.89 11.86 -20.08
CA LEU A 241 2.91 12.61 -20.83
C LEU A 241 2.75 14.12 -20.64
N LYS A 242 1.53 14.65 -20.57
CA LYS A 242 1.27 16.08 -20.29
C LYS A 242 1.76 16.48 -18.91
N TRP A 243 1.40 15.72 -17.86
CA TRP A 243 1.83 16.00 -16.49
C TRP A 243 3.35 15.89 -16.32
N LEU A 244 3.96 14.85 -16.87
CA LEU A 244 5.41 14.66 -16.78
C LEU A 244 6.18 15.77 -17.52
N SER A 245 5.67 16.23 -18.67
CA SER A 245 6.28 17.34 -19.41
C SER A 245 6.31 18.63 -18.61
N LYS A 246 5.23 18.94 -17.85
CA LYS A 246 5.20 20.10 -16.93
C LYS A 246 6.33 20.03 -15.91
N VAL A 247 6.60 18.85 -15.35
CA VAL A 247 7.70 18.66 -14.39
C VAL A 247 9.07 18.86 -15.05
N ILE A 248 9.28 18.27 -16.24
CA ILE A 248 10.57 18.29 -16.94
C ILE A 248 11.01 19.71 -17.28
N VAL A 249 10.07 20.54 -17.76
CA VAL A 249 10.38 21.91 -18.20
C VAL A 249 10.35 22.94 -17.06
N SER A 250 9.77 22.58 -15.91
CA SER A 250 9.63 23.50 -14.79
C SER A 250 10.97 23.94 -14.20
N THR A 251 11.12 25.22 -13.88
CA THR A 251 12.27 25.76 -13.14
C THR A 251 12.18 25.51 -11.64
N SER A 252 10.98 25.23 -11.10
CA SER A 252 10.75 24.94 -9.68
C SER A 252 10.93 23.46 -9.34
N ALA A 253 11.03 22.57 -10.33
CA ALA A 253 11.30 21.16 -10.12
C ALA A 253 12.81 20.90 -9.94
N SER A 254 13.17 20.10 -8.93
CA SER A 254 14.55 19.62 -8.75
C SER A 254 14.99 18.70 -9.89
N GLU A 255 16.30 18.65 -10.18
CA GLU A 255 16.83 17.79 -11.26
C GLU A 255 16.50 16.32 -11.02
N ARG A 256 16.60 15.85 -9.76
CA ARG A 256 16.20 14.49 -9.38
C ARG A 256 14.75 14.18 -9.74
N LEU A 257 13.84 15.14 -9.57
CA LEU A 257 12.42 14.96 -9.92
C LEU A 257 12.23 14.97 -11.45
N LYS A 258 12.98 15.81 -12.17
CA LYS A 258 13.00 15.81 -13.64
C LYS A 258 13.51 14.49 -14.20
N ASP A 259 14.59 13.93 -13.64
CA ASP A 259 15.11 12.61 -14.04
C ASP A 259 14.08 11.51 -13.85
N ARG A 260 13.38 11.52 -12.71
CA ARG A 260 12.25 10.61 -12.47
C ARG A 260 11.14 10.80 -13.50
N ALA A 261 10.80 12.03 -13.86
CA ALA A 261 9.79 12.32 -14.86
C ALA A 261 10.20 11.85 -16.27
N ARG A 262 11.46 12.06 -16.66
CA ARG A 262 12.03 11.55 -17.92
C ARG A 262 11.99 10.02 -17.95
N HIS A 263 12.41 9.36 -16.87
CA HIS A 263 12.36 7.91 -16.77
C HIS A 263 10.94 7.36 -16.95
N VAL A 264 9.93 7.93 -16.27
CA VAL A 264 8.54 7.50 -16.43
C VAL A 264 8.04 7.71 -17.87
N ARG A 265 8.36 8.86 -18.49
CA ARG A 265 8.03 9.12 -19.89
C ARG A 265 8.66 8.10 -20.83
N ASP A 266 9.89 7.69 -20.56
CA ASP A 266 10.59 6.71 -21.39
C ASP A 266 10.00 5.30 -21.22
N LEU A 267 9.52 4.94 -20.03
CA LEU A 267 8.74 3.71 -19.81
C LEU A 267 7.46 3.66 -20.67
N ILE A 268 6.77 4.79 -20.84
CA ILE A 268 5.59 4.88 -21.74
C ILE A 268 5.99 4.56 -23.17
N LYS A 269 7.03 5.22 -23.67
CA LYS A 269 7.52 5.03 -25.05
C LYS A 269 7.98 3.60 -25.32
N ILE A 270 8.64 2.97 -24.34
CA ILE A 270 9.07 1.57 -24.44
C ILE A 270 7.85 0.66 -24.56
N ALA A 271 6.83 0.86 -23.72
CA ALA A 271 5.60 0.06 -23.76
C ALA A 271 4.80 0.26 -25.07
N GLU A 272 4.74 1.48 -25.59
CA GLU A 272 4.09 1.78 -26.88
C GLU A 272 4.80 1.12 -28.07
N LYS A 273 6.13 1.13 -28.08
CA LYS A 273 6.93 0.43 -29.10
C LYS A 273 6.71 -1.07 -29.07
N ALA A 274 6.74 -1.68 -27.87
CA ALA A 274 6.50 -3.10 -27.71
C ALA A 274 5.12 -3.52 -28.25
N LYS A 275 4.07 -2.76 -27.93
CA LYS A 275 2.72 -3.01 -28.48
C LYS A 275 2.67 -2.90 -30.00
N ALA A 276 3.31 -1.87 -30.57
CA ALA A 276 3.35 -1.70 -32.03
C ALA A 276 4.16 -2.81 -32.75
N GLU A 277 5.13 -3.43 -32.08
CA GLU A 277 5.86 -4.58 -32.60
C GLU A 277 5.04 -5.88 -32.51
N GLU A 278 4.29 -6.08 -31.43
CA GLU A 278 3.35 -7.21 -31.28
C GLU A 278 2.23 -7.18 -32.33
N GLU A 279 1.67 -5.99 -32.60
CA GLU A 279 0.63 -5.79 -33.63
C GLU A 279 1.15 -6.00 -35.06
N LYS A 280 2.45 -5.81 -35.32
CA LYS A 280 3.06 -6.08 -36.63
C LYS A 280 3.38 -7.55 -36.85
N ASN A 281 3.52 -8.32 -35.77
CA ASN A 281 3.88 -9.74 -35.79
C ASN A 281 2.68 -10.67 -35.61
N SER A 282 1.47 -10.11 -35.40
CA SER A 282 0.18 -10.82 -35.29
C SER A 282 -0.60 -10.73 -36.60
#